data_AF-A0A429EUG4-F1
#
_entry.id   AF-A0A429EUG4-F1
#
_cell.length_a   1.000
_cell.length_b   1.000
_cell.length_c   1.000
_cell.angle_alpha   90.00
_cell.angle_beta   90.00
_cell.angle_gamma   90.00
#
_symmetry.space_group_name_H-M   'P 1'
#
loop_
_entity.id
_entity.type
_entity.pdbx_description
1 polymer ?
#
loop_
_entity_poly.entity_id
_entity_poly.type
_entity_poly.pdbx_seq_one_letter_code
_entity_poly.pdbx_strand_id
1 'polypeptide(L)'
;MRKGWGRAVVIAVASVVIVLGLVFAVTVRGGRDQGAQWYPAAPPTTPRTPSYSTAAPAPTTRPTLTVDSGCRLGQGPATLDPVPAATTRRVNAAWDRVERWLKTHAPTTAASLRPPATFARIAQTQRETGVPLPAELVAFLLRHDGVSGVGESFALPPFHHLASTETIASQAKVMCEVLISSGWDDSVGSWWHGRFVPVAVDGGGDGLFLDQRTGTGRLGDWNHEGSVSFDHRPATLTELLEQTATALETGGPADGGYRPVVTGNRALDWEFPR
;
A
#
# COMPACT_ATOMS: atom_id res chain seq x y z
N MET A 1 0.82 27.56 24.37
CA MET A 1 2.02 26.86 23.89
C MET A 1 1.77 25.36 23.98
N ARG A 2 1.75 24.70 22.82
CA ARG A 2 1.57 23.25 22.64
C ARG A 2 2.92 22.52 22.81
N LYS A 3 2.91 21.32 23.40
CA LYS A 3 3.81 20.16 23.19
C LYS A 3 3.23 19.06 24.09
N GLY A 4 2.99 17.83 23.68
CA GLY A 4 3.56 17.03 22.62
C GLY A 4 3.70 15.62 23.21
N TRP A 5 2.60 14.88 23.34
CA TRP A 5 2.60 13.58 24.02
C TRP A 5 1.72 12.51 23.33
N GLY A 6 1.34 12.74 22.07
CA GLY A 6 0.51 11.80 21.29
C GLY A 6 1.24 10.99 20.21
N ARG A 7 2.49 11.32 19.87
CA ARG A 7 3.16 10.73 18.69
C ARG A 7 3.97 9.45 18.96
N ALA A 8 4.34 9.19 20.21
CA ALA A 8 5.31 8.12 20.51
C ALA A 8 4.70 6.72 20.63
N VAL A 9 3.38 6.59 20.85
CA VAL A 9 2.74 5.30 21.17
C VAL A 9 2.17 4.60 19.93
N VAL A 10 1.83 5.34 18.87
CA VAL A 10 1.35 4.77 17.60
C VAL A 10 2.43 3.91 16.91
N ILE A 11 3.70 4.23 17.14
CA ILE A 11 4.87 3.57 16.53
C ILE A 11 5.00 2.08 16.93
N ALA A 12 4.51 1.67 18.10
CA ALA A 12 4.85 0.35 18.64
C ALA A 12 3.94 -0.80 18.15
N VAL A 13 2.75 -0.53 17.60
CA VAL A 13 1.76 -1.57 17.26
C VAL A 13 1.78 -1.94 15.77
N ALA A 14 2.23 -1.04 14.90
CA ALA A 14 2.33 -1.31 13.46
C ALA A 14 3.48 -2.27 13.09
N SER A 15 4.54 -2.36 13.91
CA SER A 15 5.78 -3.07 13.56
C SER A 15 5.75 -4.60 13.71
N VAL A 16 4.65 -5.22 14.17
CA VAL A 16 4.66 -6.65 14.59
C VAL A 16 3.94 -7.60 13.62
N VAL A 17 3.31 -7.15 12.53
CA VAL A 17 2.50 -8.04 11.66
C VAL A 17 2.89 -8.04 10.18
N ILE A 18 4.19 -7.92 9.85
CA ILE A 18 4.68 -8.34 8.52
C ILE A 18 6.06 -8.97 8.66
N VAL A 19 6.10 -10.26 9.05
CA VAL A 19 7.23 -11.14 8.72
C VAL A 19 6.66 -12.46 8.26
N LEU A 20 6.60 -12.64 6.94
CA LEU A 20 6.73 -13.95 6.30
C LEU A 20 6.98 -13.73 4.80
N GLY A 21 8.25 -13.79 4.42
CA GLY A 21 8.61 -13.75 3.01
C GLY A 21 10.06 -13.46 2.66
N LEU A 22 11.06 -13.79 3.47
CA LEU A 22 12.46 -13.78 3.01
C LEU A 22 13.22 -15.01 3.50
N VAL A 23 13.48 -15.91 2.54
CA VAL A 23 14.36 -17.07 2.65
C VAL A 23 15.81 -16.58 2.71
N PHE A 24 16.51 -16.81 3.82
CA PHE A 24 17.97 -16.63 3.90
C PHE A 24 18.66 -17.99 3.84
N ALA A 25 19.28 -18.29 2.70
CA ALA A 25 20.29 -19.32 2.59
C ALA A 25 21.63 -18.73 3.06
N VAL A 26 22.13 -19.14 4.23
CA VAL A 26 23.48 -18.80 4.69
C VAL A 26 24.32 -20.07 4.72
N THR A 27 25.27 -20.14 3.79
CA THR A 27 26.35 -21.12 3.79
C THR A 27 27.34 -20.82 4.91
N VAL A 28 27.47 -21.71 5.89
CA VAL A 28 28.49 -21.62 6.94
C VAL A 28 29.83 -22.11 6.37
N ARG A 29 30.81 -21.20 6.28
CA ARG A 29 32.22 -21.56 6.07
C ARG A 29 32.97 -21.30 7.37
N GLY A 30 33.35 -22.39 8.05
CA GLY A 30 34.12 -22.35 9.29
C GLY A 30 35.57 -21.92 9.04
N GLY A 31 36.09 -21.07 9.92
CA GLY A 31 37.48 -20.62 9.94
C GLY A 31 37.89 -20.23 11.37
N ARG A 32 38.95 -20.89 11.85
CA ARG A 32 39.50 -20.88 13.21
C ARG A 32 40.14 -19.56 13.65
N ASP A 33 39.97 -19.27 14.94
CA ASP A 33 40.86 -18.71 15.97
C ASP A 33 42.12 -17.92 15.56
N GLN A 34 42.31 -16.71 16.12
CA GLN A 34 43.56 -16.30 16.80
C GLN A 34 43.33 -15.23 17.90
N GLY A 35 43.75 -15.61 19.13
CA GLY A 35 44.35 -14.87 20.24
C GLY A 35 44.10 -13.38 20.52
N ALA A 36 43.59 -13.08 21.72
CA ALA A 36 43.94 -11.85 22.45
C ALA A 36 43.80 -12.01 23.99
N GLN A 37 44.97 -12.05 24.65
CA GLN A 37 45.34 -11.42 25.93
C GLN A 37 44.42 -11.48 27.17
N TRP A 38 44.92 -12.12 28.23
CA TRP A 38 44.32 -12.23 29.57
C TRP A 38 44.71 -11.07 30.50
N TYR A 39 43.73 -10.42 31.12
CA TYR A 39 43.88 -9.60 32.33
C TYR A 39 43.24 -10.34 33.53
N PRO A 40 43.77 -10.24 34.77
CA PRO A 40 43.22 -10.97 35.91
C PRO A 40 41.84 -10.43 36.33
N ALA A 41 40.90 -11.37 36.53
CA ALA A 41 39.51 -11.09 36.87
C ALA A 41 39.34 -10.65 38.33
N ALA A 42 38.48 -9.65 38.57
CA ALA A 42 37.93 -9.34 39.88
C ALA A 42 36.98 -10.46 40.36
N PRO A 43 36.82 -10.69 41.67
CA PRO A 43 36.02 -11.81 42.18
C PRO A 43 34.54 -11.66 41.77
N PRO A 44 33.85 -12.78 41.45
CA PRO A 44 32.47 -12.74 40.99
C PRO A 44 31.53 -12.35 42.14
N THR A 45 30.93 -11.17 42.04
CA THR A 45 29.70 -10.86 42.76
C THR A 45 28.57 -11.64 42.10
N THR A 46 27.92 -12.53 42.86
CA THR A 46 26.74 -13.26 42.39
C THR A 46 25.62 -12.26 42.04
N PRO A 47 25.16 -12.18 40.77
CA PRO A 47 24.00 -11.37 40.45
C PRO A 47 22.77 -12.01 41.08
N ARG A 48 22.02 -11.24 41.87
CA ARG A 48 20.73 -11.68 42.41
C ARG A 48 19.78 -11.87 41.23
N THR A 49 19.40 -13.10 40.93
CA THR A 49 18.44 -13.39 39.85
C THR A 49 17.12 -12.69 40.15
N PRO A 50 16.57 -11.85 39.26
CA PRO A 50 15.25 -11.28 39.46
C PRO A 50 14.23 -12.41 39.44
N SER A 51 13.43 -12.52 40.50
CA SER A 51 12.25 -13.39 40.49
C SER A 51 11.19 -12.72 39.63
N TYR A 52 10.97 -13.23 38.42
CA TYR A 52 9.88 -12.79 37.57
C TYR A 52 8.62 -13.58 37.93
N SER A 53 7.53 -12.86 38.19
CA SER A 53 6.22 -13.45 38.43
C SER A 53 5.77 -14.25 37.21
N THR A 54 5.38 -15.51 37.42
CA THR A 54 4.75 -16.39 36.42
C THR A 54 3.24 -16.16 36.28
N ALA A 55 2.69 -15.15 36.97
CA ALA A 55 1.29 -14.80 36.82
C ALA A 55 1.02 -14.30 35.40
N ALA A 56 0.14 -15.00 34.67
CA ALA A 56 -0.36 -14.51 33.39
C ALA A 56 -0.95 -13.10 33.59
N PRO A 57 -0.59 -12.11 32.74
CA PRO A 57 -1.16 -10.77 32.86
C PRO A 57 -2.68 -10.87 32.77
N ALA A 58 -3.37 -10.08 33.59
CA ALA A 58 -4.83 -9.98 33.54
C ALA A 58 -5.27 -9.67 32.09
N PRO A 59 -6.37 -10.27 31.59
CA PRO A 59 -6.85 -10.00 30.25
C PRO A 59 -7.12 -8.50 30.11
N THR A 60 -6.24 -7.81 29.38
CA THR A 60 -6.46 -6.42 28.98
C THR A 60 -7.62 -6.43 28.00
N THR A 61 -8.73 -5.80 28.36
CA THR A 61 -9.82 -5.55 27.42
C THR A 61 -9.23 -4.72 26.28
N ARG A 62 -9.09 -5.33 25.09
CA ARG A 62 -8.57 -4.63 23.92
C ARG A 62 -9.48 -3.42 23.67
N PRO A 63 -8.94 -2.20 23.54
CA PRO A 63 -9.77 -1.04 23.25
C PRO A 63 -10.57 -1.30 21.98
N THR A 64 -11.85 -0.93 22.01
CA THR A 64 -12.79 -1.10 20.90
C THR A 64 -13.22 0.29 20.45
N LEU A 65 -13.34 0.50 19.14
CA LEU A 65 -13.82 1.76 18.58
C LEU A 65 -15.23 2.09 19.10
N THR A 66 -15.47 3.36 19.41
CA THR A 66 -16.78 3.88 19.80
C THR A 66 -17.47 4.69 18.69
N VAL A 67 -16.71 5.06 17.65
CA VAL A 67 -17.21 5.73 16.45
C VAL A 67 -17.35 4.77 15.27
N ASP A 68 -18.17 5.13 14.27
CA ASP A 68 -18.32 4.33 13.06
C ASP A 68 -17.07 4.38 12.19
N SER A 69 -16.33 3.27 12.13
CA SER A 69 -15.14 3.12 11.29
C SER A 69 -15.43 3.05 9.79
N GLY A 70 -16.69 2.84 9.41
CA GLY A 70 -17.11 2.53 8.04
C GLY A 70 -16.65 1.17 7.52
N CYS A 71 -15.92 0.37 8.31
CA CYS A 71 -15.50 -0.98 7.92
C CYS A 71 -16.70 -1.92 7.93
N ARG A 72 -17.01 -2.48 6.76
CA ARG A 72 -18.17 -3.37 6.51
C ARG A 72 -17.75 -4.58 5.66
N LEU A 73 -16.58 -5.16 5.98
CA LEU A 73 -16.00 -6.27 5.23
C LEU A 73 -17.02 -7.40 5.01
N GLY A 74 -17.14 -7.88 3.78
CA GLY A 74 -18.12 -8.91 3.40
C GLY A 74 -19.56 -8.41 3.17
N GLN A 75 -19.86 -7.12 3.39
CA GLN A 75 -21.20 -6.55 3.31
C GLN A 75 -21.38 -5.55 2.16
N GLY A 76 -20.45 -5.50 1.22
CA GLY A 76 -20.54 -4.57 0.09
C GLY A 76 -21.57 -4.98 -0.95
N PRO A 77 -21.87 -4.09 -1.90
CA PRO A 77 -22.90 -4.34 -2.92
C PRO A 77 -22.53 -5.50 -3.84
N ALA A 78 -23.51 -6.36 -4.11
CA ALA A 78 -23.34 -7.51 -4.99
C ALA A 78 -23.36 -7.14 -6.49
N THR A 79 -23.93 -5.98 -6.82
CA THR A 79 -24.07 -5.47 -8.19
C THR A 79 -23.08 -4.34 -8.47
N LEU A 80 -22.62 -4.26 -9.71
CA LEU A 80 -21.81 -3.16 -10.21
C LEU A 80 -22.73 -2.08 -10.78
N ASP A 81 -22.53 -0.84 -10.36
CA ASP A 81 -23.13 0.30 -11.03
C ASP A 81 -22.53 0.43 -12.44
N PRO A 82 -23.32 0.86 -13.45
CA PRO A 82 -22.78 1.12 -14.78
C PRO A 82 -21.68 2.16 -14.75
N VAL A 83 -20.51 1.83 -15.31
CA VAL A 83 -19.43 2.80 -15.48
C VAL A 83 -19.84 3.80 -16.57
N PRO A 84 -19.80 5.12 -16.30
CA PRO A 84 -20.10 6.11 -17.32
C PRO A 84 -19.19 5.96 -18.53
N ALA A 85 -19.77 5.97 -19.74
CA ALA A 85 -19.01 5.75 -20.97
C ALA A 85 -17.88 6.77 -21.19
N ALA A 86 -18.04 8.01 -20.68
CA ALA A 86 -16.99 9.02 -20.71
C ALA A 86 -15.79 8.63 -19.84
N THR A 87 -16.02 8.06 -18.66
CA THR A 87 -14.98 7.55 -17.76
C THR A 87 -14.22 6.41 -18.44
N THR A 88 -14.92 5.41 -18.99
CA THR A 88 -14.29 4.29 -19.71
C THR A 88 -13.41 4.78 -20.87
N ARG A 89 -13.89 5.73 -21.68
CA ARG A 89 -13.09 6.28 -22.79
C ARG A 89 -11.83 6.99 -22.31
N ARG A 90 -11.94 7.80 -21.25
CA ARG A 90 -10.81 8.57 -20.72
C ARG A 90 -9.73 7.64 -20.15
N VAL A 91 -10.13 6.66 -19.35
CA VAL A 91 -9.22 5.65 -18.78
C VAL A 91 -8.53 4.84 -19.88
N ASN A 92 -9.29 4.33 -20.86
CA ASN A 92 -8.73 3.53 -21.95
C ASN A 92 -7.76 4.34 -22.83
N ALA A 93 -8.08 5.62 -23.11
CA ALA A 93 -7.19 6.48 -23.90
C ALA A 93 -5.85 6.74 -23.20
N ALA A 94 -5.85 6.91 -21.87
CA ALA A 94 -4.63 7.04 -21.10
C ALA A 94 -3.83 5.72 -21.08
N TRP A 95 -4.51 4.59 -20.90
CA TRP A 95 -3.88 3.26 -20.98
C TRP A 95 -3.25 2.95 -22.34
N ASP A 96 -3.94 3.26 -23.44
CA ASP A 96 -3.42 3.04 -24.80
C ASP A 96 -2.09 3.77 -25.03
N ARG A 97 -1.90 4.94 -24.40
CA ARG A 97 -0.65 5.71 -24.43
C ARG A 97 0.45 5.03 -23.61
N VAL A 98 0.14 4.66 -22.37
CA VAL A 98 1.06 3.96 -21.46
C VAL A 98 1.52 2.63 -22.07
N GLU A 99 0.59 1.78 -22.50
CA GLU A 99 0.89 0.46 -23.06
C GLU A 99 1.77 0.55 -24.31
N ARG A 100 1.48 1.50 -25.21
CA ARG A 100 2.27 1.71 -26.43
C ARG A 100 3.71 2.11 -26.10
N TRP A 101 3.87 2.99 -25.12
CA TRP A 101 5.18 3.41 -24.67
C TRP A 101 5.93 2.24 -24.01
N LEU A 102 5.30 1.54 -23.07
CA LEU A 102 5.89 0.40 -22.36
C LEU A 102 6.33 -0.70 -23.32
N LYS A 103 5.48 -1.08 -24.29
CA LYS A 103 5.81 -2.09 -25.31
C LYS A 103 7.09 -1.75 -26.08
N THR A 104 7.33 -0.47 -26.33
CA THR A 104 8.47 0.01 -27.11
C THR A 104 9.73 0.14 -26.24
N HIS A 105 9.59 0.76 -25.06
CA HIS A 105 10.71 1.20 -24.25
C HIS A 105 10.99 0.27 -23.07
N ALA A 106 9.95 -0.15 -22.35
CA ALA A 106 10.04 -0.95 -21.13
C ALA A 106 9.21 -2.27 -21.20
N PRO A 107 9.52 -3.20 -22.13
CA PRO A 107 8.76 -4.43 -22.31
C PRO A 107 8.73 -5.34 -21.07
N THR A 108 9.74 -5.27 -20.20
CA THR A 108 9.76 -6.02 -18.94
C THR A 108 8.63 -5.55 -18.03
N THR A 109 8.47 -4.24 -17.89
CA THR A 109 7.34 -3.63 -17.19
C THR A 109 6.01 -3.87 -17.90
N ALA A 110 5.99 -3.80 -19.24
CA ALA A 110 4.78 -4.10 -20.02
C ALA A 110 4.24 -5.51 -19.72
N ALA A 111 5.12 -6.50 -19.56
CA ALA A 111 4.77 -7.88 -19.26
C ALA A 111 4.16 -8.08 -17.86
N SER A 112 4.34 -7.12 -16.95
CA SER A 112 3.76 -7.17 -15.60
C SER A 112 2.28 -6.81 -15.55
N LEU A 113 1.76 -6.11 -16.57
CA LEU A 113 0.36 -5.71 -16.63
C LEU A 113 -0.52 -6.94 -16.74
N ARG A 114 -1.40 -7.15 -15.76
CA ARG A 114 -2.30 -8.30 -15.72
C ARG A 114 -3.40 -8.16 -16.77
N PRO A 115 -3.98 -9.28 -17.25
CA PRO A 115 -5.19 -9.21 -18.07
C PRO A 115 -6.34 -8.52 -17.32
N PRO A 116 -7.39 -8.07 -18.03
CA PRO A 116 -8.60 -7.54 -17.43
C PRO A 116 -9.20 -8.41 -16.33
N ALA A 117 -9.70 -7.78 -15.26
CA ALA A 117 -10.55 -8.43 -14.29
C ALA A 117 -11.92 -8.73 -14.92
N THR A 118 -12.55 -9.82 -14.47
CA THR A 118 -13.93 -10.09 -14.85
C THR A 118 -14.90 -9.24 -14.02
N PHE A 119 -16.06 -8.91 -14.58
CA PHE A 119 -17.13 -8.25 -13.81
C PHE A 119 -17.50 -9.02 -12.54
N ALA A 120 -17.51 -10.36 -12.60
CA ALA A 120 -17.79 -11.19 -11.44
C ALA A 120 -16.73 -11.03 -10.33
N ARG A 121 -15.45 -10.91 -10.69
CA ARG A 121 -14.37 -10.68 -9.73
C ARG A 121 -14.45 -9.27 -9.13
N ILE A 122 -14.70 -8.25 -9.93
CA ILE A 122 -14.88 -6.87 -9.44
C ILE A 122 -16.08 -6.78 -8.48
N ALA A 123 -17.22 -7.41 -8.83
CA ALA A 123 -18.38 -7.48 -7.96
C ALA A 123 -18.09 -8.23 -6.65
N GLN A 124 -17.25 -9.27 -6.69
CA GLN A 124 -16.79 -9.97 -5.50
C GLN A 124 -15.87 -9.09 -4.64
N THR A 125 -14.98 -8.31 -5.24
CA THR A 125 -14.13 -7.36 -4.51
C THR A 125 -14.97 -6.32 -3.77
N GLN A 126 -16.04 -5.78 -4.37
CA GLN A 126 -16.97 -4.89 -3.65
C GLN A 126 -17.54 -5.55 -2.40
N ARG A 127 -18.02 -6.80 -2.52
CA ARG A 127 -18.56 -7.55 -1.39
C ARG A 127 -17.50 -7.70 -0.30
N GLU A 128 -16.31 -8.13 -0.66
CA GLU A 128 -15.18 -8.35 0.25
C GLU A 128 -14.78 -7.06 0.98
N THR A 129 -14.65 -5.94 0.26
CA THR A 129 -14.20 -4.66 0.83
C THR A 129 -15.28 -3.96 1.65
N GLY A 130 -16.56 -4.23 1.38
CA GLY A 130 -17.67 -3.57 2.07
C GLY A 130 -18.11 -2.23 1.47
N VAL A 131 -17.60 -1.88 0.28
CA VAL A 131 -17.80 -0.56 -0.33
C VAL A 131 -17.96 -0.69 -1.86
N PRO A 132 -18.88 0.07 -2.50
CA PRO A 132 -18.92 0.15 -3.97
C PRO A 132 -17.59 0.66 -4.51
N LEU A 133 -17.04 -0.01 -5.52
CA LEU A 133 -15.80 0.46 -6.14
C LEU A 133 -16.11 1.71 -6.99
N PRO A 134 -15.30 2.78 -6.90
CA PRO A 134 -15.48 3.96 -7.74
C PRO A 134 -15.46 3.60 -9.23
N ALA A 135 -16.27 4.29 -10.04
CA ALA A 135 -16.45 3.96 -11.46
C ALA A 135 -15.13 3.98 -12.26
N GLU A 136 -14.20 4.89 -11.93
CA GLU A 136 -12.88 4.90 -12.55
C GLU A 136 -12.05 3.66 -12.19
N LEU A 137 -12.08 3.21 -10.94
CA LEU A 137 -11.37 2.00 -10.54
C LEU A 137 -11.93 0.76 -11.24
N VAL A 138 -13.25 0.68 -11.42
CA VAL A 138 -13.87 -0.38 -12.23
C VAL A 138 -13.35 -0.33 -13.67
N ALA A 139 -13.25 0.85 -14.29
CA ALA A 139 -12.67 1.00 -15.63
C ALA A 139 -11.19 0.57 -15.69
N PHE A 140 -10.39 0.91 -14.67
CA PHE A 140 -9.00 0.46 -14.55
C PHE A 140 -8.90 -1.06 -14.49
N LEU A 141 -9.67 -1.70 -13.61
CA LEU A 141 -9.67 -3.16 -13.42
C LEU A 141 -10.16 -3.91 -14.66
N LEU A 142 -11.11 -3.34 -15.41
CA LEU A 142 -11.56 -3.88 -16.70
C LEU A 142 -10.52 -3.72 -17.82
N ARG A 143 -9.46 -2.94 -17.61
CA ARG A 143 -8.32 -2.85 -18.53
C ARG A 143 -7.18 -3.75 -18.07
N HIS A 144 -6.77 -3.61 -16.82
CA HIS A 144 -5.73 -4.41 -16.18
C HIS A 144 -6.10 -4.69 -14.73
N ASP A 145 -6.13 -5.97 -14.34
CA ASP A 145 -6.32 -6.39 -12.95
C ASP A 145 -5.04 -6.20 -12.12
N GLY A 146 -4.52 -4.98 -12.08
CA GLY A 146 -3.26 -4.64 -11.41
C GLY A 146 -2.01 -5.19 -12.12
N VAL A 147 -0.96 -5.45 -11.34
CA VAL A 147 0.33 -5.97 -11.83
C VAL A 147 0.76 -7.28 -11.15
N SER A 148 1.59 -8.07 -11.82
CA SER A 148 2.13 -9.33 -11.29
C SER A 148 3.37 -9.09 -10.40
N GLY A 149 3.15 -8.62 -9.16
CA GLY A 149 4.19 -8.47 -8.14
C GLY A 149 4.81 -7.07 -8.03
N VAL A 150 5.77 -6.92 -7.12
CA VAL A 150 6.52 -5.68 -6.86
C VAL A 150 7.91 -5.74 -7.51
N GLY A 151 8.52 -4.57 -7.78
CA GLY A 151 9.84 -4.46 -8.42
C GLY A 151 9.74 -3.90 -9.83
N GLU A 152 10.15 -4.67 -10.85
CA GLU A 152 10.15 -4.26 -12.27
C GLU A 152 8.75 -4.10 -12.90
N SER A 153 7.71 -4.26 -12.09
CA SER A 153 6.31 -4.10 -12.46
C SER A 153 5.92 -2.65 -12.71
N PHE A 154 4.84 -2.44 -13.46
CA PHE A 154 4.30 -1.11 -13.68
C PHE A 154 3.94 -0.45 -12.33
N ALA A 155 4.41 0.78 -12.16
CA ALA A 155 4.11 1.62 -11.03
C ALA A 155 3.69 3.00 -11.53
N LEU A 156 2.60 3.52 -10.99
CA LEU A 156 2.32 4.95 -11.05
C LEU A 156 3.41 5.69 -10.25
N PRO A 157 3.79 6.90 -10.66
CA PRO A 157 4.87 7.63 -10.03
C PRO A 157 4.57 7.93 -8.54
N PRO A 158 5.59 7.87 -7.66
CA PRO A 158 6.93 7.36 -7.97
C PRO A 158 6.99 5.83 -7.94
N PHE A 159 6.33 5.15 -7.01
CA PHE A 159 6.51 3.70 -6.82
C PHE A 159 5.20 2.97 -6.46
N HIS A 160 4.07 3.48 -6.96
CA HIS A 160 2.75 2.95 -6.62
C HIS A 160 2.31 1.86 -7.61
N HIS A 161 2.55 0.60 -7.25
CA HIS A 161 2.14 -0.58 -8.03
C HIS A 161 0.62 -0.78 -7.98
N LEU A 162 -0.01 -0.90 -9.15
CA LEU A 162 -1.46 -1.04 -9.24
C LEU A 162 -1.95 -2.33 -8.58
N ALA A 163 -2.90 -2.18 -7.66
CA ALA A 163 -3.48 -3.29 -6.92
C ALA A 163 -4.43 -4.10 -7.82
N SER A 164 -4.31 -5.43 -7.78
CA SER A 164 -5.32 -6.32 -8.37
C SER A 164 -6.59 -6.34 -7.52
N THR A 165 -7.69 -6.88 -8.05
CA THR A 165 -8.92 -7.15 -7.30
C THR A 165 -8.69 -7.96 -6.03
N GLU A 166 -7.72 -8.87 -6.00
CA GLU A 166 -7.30 -9.58 -4.78
C GLU A 166 -6.54 -8.66 -3.82
N THR A 167 -5.55 -7.90 -4.30
CA THR A 167 -4.78 -6.97 -3.47
C THR A 167 -5.66 -5.90 -2.84
N ILE A 168 -6.65 -5.38 -3.58
CA ILE A 168 -7.62 -4.41 -3.07
C ILE A 168 -8.39 -4.99 -1.89
N ALA A 169 -8.92 -6.21 -2.04
CA ALA A 169 -9.68 -6.88 -0.99
C ALA A 169 -8.82 -7.20 0.23
N SER A 170 -7.61 -7.73 0.02
CA SER A 170 -6.69 -8.07 1.12
C SER A 170 -6.23 -6.81 1.87
N GLN A 171 -5.87 -5.75 1.16
CA GLN A 171 -5.41 -4.51 1.77
C GLN A 171 -6.55 -3.82 2.54
N ALA A 172 -7.75 -3.74 1.97
CA ALA A 172 -8.91 -3.18 2.67
C ALA A 172 -9.21 -3.94 3.97
N LYS A 173 -9.11 -5.28 3.94
CA LYS A 173 -9.26 -6.12 5.13
C LYS A 173 -8.19 -5.79 6.18
N VAL A 174 -6.92 -5.82 5.81
CA VAL A 174 -5.80 -5.55 6.74
C VAL A 174 -5.96 -4.17 7.37
N MET A 175 -6.20 -3.14 6.57
CA MET A 175 -6.36 -1.77 7.09
C MET A 175 -7.56 -1.64 8.04
N CYS A 176 -8.68 -2.29 7.74
CA CYS A 176 -9.82 -2.33 8.65
C CYS A 176 -9.53 -3.10 9.95
N GLU A 177 -8.86 -4.24 9.88
CA GLU A 177 -8.48 -5.03 11.06
C GLU A 177 -7.51 -4.26 11.96
N VAL A 178 -6.52 -3.57 11.37
CA VAL A 178 -5.60 -2.70 12.11
C VAL A 178 -6.37 -1.55 12.76
N LEU A 179 -7.20 -0.82 12.01
CA LEU A 179 -8.02 0.27 12.57
C LEU A 179 -8.87 -0.21 13.76
N ILE A 180 -9.63 -1.29 13.59
CA ILE A 180 -10.53 -1.83 14.61
C ILE A 180 -9.74 -2.31 15.83
N SER A 181 -8.65 -3.03 15.63
CA SER A 181 -7.84 -3.57 16.72
C SER A 181 -7.08 -2.50 17.50
N SER A 182 -6.81 -1.35 16.86
CA SER A 182 -6.18 -0.21 17.50
C SER A 182 -7.07 0.42 18.58
N GLY A 183 -8.40 0.45 18.33
CA GLY A 183 -9.39 1.03 19.24
C GLY A 183 -9.28 2.54 19.44
N TRP A 184 -8.52 3.25 18.60
CA TRP A 184 -8.37 4.71 18.66
C TRP A 184 -9.37 5.40 17.75
N ASP A 185 -10.38 6.05 18.33
CA ASP A 185 -11.42 6.75 17.57
C ASP A 185 -10.84 7.86 16.67
N ASP A 186 -9.79 8.55 17.13
CA ASP A 186 -9.11 9.60 16.37
C ASP A 186 -8.49 9.08 15.07
N SER A 187 -8.21 7.78 14.96
CA SER A 187 -7.67 7.14 13.74
C SER A 187 -8.73 6.96 12.66
N VAL A 188 -10.02 7.00 13.01
CA VAL A 188 -11.12 6.85 12.05
C VAL A 188 -11.19 8.08 11.15
N GLY A 189 -10.95 7.85 9.85
CA GLY A 189 -10.89 8.89 8.83
C GLY A 189 -9.55 9.63 8.73
N SER A 190 -8.78 9.71 9.81
CA SER A 190 -7.45 10.35 9.79
C SER A 190 -6.34 9.39 9.37
N TRP A 191 -6.41 8.12 9.78
CA TRP A 191 -5.46 7.06 9.41
C TRP A 191 -6.10 6.10 8.41
N TRP A 192 -7.34 5.67 8.66
CA TRP A 192 -8.09 4.85 7.72
C TRP A 192 -9.61 4.98 7.94
N HIS A 193 -10.39 4.63 6.93
CA HIS A 193 -11.84 4.49 7.00
C HIS A 193 -12.26 3.37 6.06
N GLY A 194 -13.28 2.57 6.41
CA GLY A 194 -13.73 1.45 5.56
C GLY A 194 -14.36 1.84 4.21
N ARG A 195 -14.40 3.14 3.89
CA ARG A 195 -14.80 3.68 2.57
C ARG A 195 -13.60 4.24 1.78
N PHE A 196 -12.39 4.05 2.28
CA PHE A 196 -11.17 4.25 1.51
C PHE A 196 -10.89 2.96 0.74
N VAL A 197 -10.81 3.07 -0.58
CA VAL A 197 -10.61 1.92 -1.47
C VAL A 197 -9.16 1.92 -1.94
N PRO A 198 -8.32 0.96 -1.53
CA PRO A 198 -6.95 0.85 -2.03
C PRO A 198 -6.94 0.72 -3.56
N VAL A 199 -6.00 1.38 -4.23
CA VAL A 199 -5.82 1.30 -5.69
C VAL A 199 -4.38 1.01 -6.11
N ALA A 200 -3.39 1.33 -5.27
CA ALA A 200 -2.00 0.98 -5.49
C ALA A 200 -1.25 0.83 -4.16
N VAL A 201 -0.18 0.05 -4.16
CA VAL A 201 0.70 -0.20 -3.00
C VAL A 201 2.16 0.01 -3.39
N ASP A 202 3.01 0.41 -2.45
CA ASP A 202 4.44 0.61 -2.70
C ASP A 202 5.34 -0.56 -2.23
N GLY A 203 4.75 -1.55 -1.54
CA GLY A 203 5.47 -2.68 -0.95
C GLY A 203 6.16 -2.37 0.39
N GLY A 204 6.17 -1.11 0.82
CA GLY A 204 6.66 -0.64 2.13
C GLY A 204 5.56 -0.42 3.17
N GLY A 205 4.31 -0.62 2.80
CA GLY A 205 3.15 -0.44 3.67
C GLY A 205 2.33 0.81 3.36
N ASP A 206 2.79 1.65 2.43
CA ASP A 206 2.11 2.85 1.96
C ASP A 206 1.39 2.57 0.62
N GLY A 207 0.60 3.55 0.17
CA GLY A 207 -0.05 3.43 -1.13
C GLY A 207 -1.10 4.49 -1.40
N LEU A 208 -1.88 4.25 -2.46
CA LEU A 208 -2.91 5.15 -2.96
C LEU A 208 -4.30 4.59 -2.73
N PHE A 209 -5.24 5.44 -2.35
CA PHE A 209 -6.63 5.07 -2.17
C PHE A 209 -7.57 6.08 -2.83
N LEU A 210 -8.81 5.64 -3.08
CA LEU A 210 -9.92 6.52 -3.46
C LEU A 210 -10.86 6.68 -2.27
N ASP A 211 -11.10 7.92 -1.84
CA ASP A 211 -12.08 8.26 -0.81
C ASP A 211 -13.49 8.19 -1.40
N GLN A 212 -14.21 7.12 -1.04
CA GLN A 212 -15.56 6.87 -1.50
C GLN A 212 -16.62 7.32 -0.49
N ARG A 213 -16.29 8.09 0.58
CA ARG A 213 -17.27 8.56 1.58
C ARG A 213 -18.38 9.43 1.00
N THR A 214 -18.04 10.27 0.02
CA THR A 214 -18.99 11.13 -0.71
C THR A 214 -19.47 10.51 -2.02
N GLY A 215 -18.95 9.33 -2.38
CA GLY A 215 -19.25 8.64 -3.64
C GLY A 215 -18.45 9.12 -4.85
N THR A 216 -17.56 10.11 -4.70
CA THR A 216 -16.83 10.73 -5.81
C THR A 216 -15.48 10.06 -6.12
N GLY A 217 -14.90 9.31 -5.17
CA GLY A 217 -13.60 8.66 -5.34
C GLY A 217 -12.45 9.65 -5.43
N ARG A 218 -12.25 10.52 -4.42
CA ARG A 218 -11.10 11.45 -4.42
C ARG A 218 -9.81 10.67 -4.19
N LEU A 219 -8.81 10.85 -5.07
CA LEU A 219 -7.50 10.22 -4.89
C LEU A 219 -6.74 10.82 -3.71
N GLY A 220 -6.19 9.95 -2.87
CA GLY A 220 -5.29 10.29 -1.77
C GLY A 220 -4.24 9.19 -1.58
N ASP A 221 -3.35 9.43 -0.63
CA ASP A 221 -2.34 8.45 -0.21
C ASP A 221 -2.39 8.20 1.29
N TRP A 222 -2.04 6.98 1.69
CA TRP A 222 -1.86 6.65 3.10
C TRP A 222 -0.38 6.40 3.37
N ASN A 223 0.03 6.83 4.56
CA ASN A 223 1.30 6.48 5.18
C ASN A 223 1.01 5.59 6.38
N HIS A 224 1.61 4.40 6.45
CA HIS A 224 1.31 3.43 7.52
C HIS A 224 1.68 3.93 8.92
N GLU A 225 2.63 4.86 9.05
CA GLU A 225 3.03 5.53 10.30
C GLU A 225 2.33 6.88 10.53
N GLY A 226 1.55 7.35 9.56
CA GLY A 226 1.07 8.72 9.46
C GLY A 226 -0.44 8.86 9.30
N SER A 227 -0.88 10.00 8.78
CA SER A 227 -2.29 10.21 8.40
C SER A 227 -2.44 10.06 6.90
N VAL A 228 -3.67 9.81 6.44
CA VAL A 228 -3.99 9.95 5.02
C VAL A 228 -3.78 11.40 4.56
N SER A 229 -3.34 11.56 3.33
CA SER A 229 -3.13 12.84 2.67
C SER A 229 -3.91 12.92 1.37
N PHE A 230 -4.35 14.13 1.04
CA PHE A 230 -4.87 14.48 -0.28
C PHE A 230 -4.05 15.59 -0.93
N ASP A 231 -2.97 16.01 -0.26
CA ASP A 231 -2.12 17.10 -0.70
C ASP A 231 -1.26 16.62 -1.87
N HIS A 232 -1.06 17.50 -2.84
CA HIS A 232 -0.24 17.25 -4.04
C HIS A 232 -0.72 16.10 -4.95
N ARG A 233 -1.86 15.47 -4.65
CA ARG A 233 -2.49 14.49 -5.54
C ARG A 233 -3.42 15.16 -6.54
N PRO A 234 -3.49 14.66 -7.79
CA PRO A 234 -4.60 15.02 -8.67
C PRO A 234 -5.93 14.54 -8.06
N ALA A 235 -7.05 15.06 -8.54
CA ALA A 235 -8.35 14.77 -7.92
C ALA A 235 -8.78 13.31 -8.11
N THR A 236 -8.33 12.68 -9.20
CA THR A 236 -8.79 11.35 -9.64
C THR A 236 -7.61 10.44 -10.02
N LEU A 237 -7.83 9.13 -9.97
CA LEU A 237 -6.86 8.14 -10.44
C LEU A 237 -6.61 8.28 -11.95
N THR A 238 -7.65 8.62 -12.71
CA THR A 238 -7.56 8.83 -14.16
C THR A 238 -6.62 9.98 -14.50
N GLU A 239 -6.67 11.10 -13.76
CA GLU A 239 -5.75 12.23 -13.95
C GLU A 239 -4.29 11.84 -13.67
N LEU A 240 -4.05 11.02 -12.63
CA LEU A 240 -2.70 10.52 -12.35
C LEU A 240 -2.16 9.65 -13.50
N LEU A 241 -3.01 8.80 -14.10
CA LEU A 241 -2.62 8.00 -15.27
C LEU A 241 -2.36 8.86 -16.51
N GLU A 242 -3.14 9.92 -16.74
CA GLU A 242 -2.91 10.87 -17.84
C GLU A 242 -1.59 11.66 -17.67
N GLN A 243 -1.29 12.08 -16.45
CA GLN A 243 0.00 12.71 -16.12
C GLN A 243 1.14 11.72 -16.31
N THR A 244 0.96 10.47 -15.90
CA THR A 244 1.92 9.37 -16.11
C THR A 244 2.19 9.15 -17.59
N ALA A 245 1.14 9.02 -18.42
CA ALA A 245 1.27 8.86 -19.86
C ALA A 245 2.04 10.02 -20.51
N THR A 246 1.74 11.25 -20.07
CA THR A 246 2.40 12.46 -20.57
C THR A 246 3.89 12.49 -20.19
N ALA A 247 4.23 12.13 -18.95
CA ALA A 247 5.62 12.04 -18.51
C ALA A 247 6.39 10.98 -19.31
N LEU A 248 5.81 9.79 -19.52
CA LEU A 248 6.41 8.73 -20.34
C LEU A 248 6.71 9.21 -21.77
N GLU A 249 5.74 9.84 -22.43
CA GLU A 249 5.88 10.29 -23.82
C GLU A 249 6.88 11.45 -23.99
N THR A 250 7.01 12.31 -22.98
CA THR A 250 7.82 13.54 -23.08
C THR A 250 9.17 13.45 -22.39
N GLY A 251 9.37 12.45 -21.51
CA GLY A 251 10.48 12.43 -20.54
C GLY A 251 10.39 13.53 -19.46
N GLY A 252 9.25 14.24 -19.39
CA GLY A 252 9.00 15.30 -18.42
C GLY A 252 8.74 14.78 -17.01
N PRO A 253 8.62 15.68 -16.01
CA PRO A 253 8.27 15.30 -14.66
C PRO A 253 6.81 14.82 -14.56
N ALA A 254 6.58 13.85 -13.68
CA ALA A 254 5.28 13.37 -13.23
C ALA A 254 5.02 13.80 -11.78
N ASP A 255 4.10 13.11 -11.10
CA ASP A 255 3.78 13.35 -9.68
C ASP A 255 5.04 13.37 -8.81
N GLY A 256 5.08 14.31 -7.86
CA GLY A 256 6.25 14.53 -6.99
C GLY A 256 7.53 14.99 -7.70
N GLY A 257 7.49 15.35 -8.99
CA GLY A 257 8.67 15.81 -9.75
C GLY A 257 9.55 14.70 -10.35
N TYR A 258 9.13 13.44 -10.23
CA TYR A 258 9.86 12.28 -10.72
C TYR A 258 9.83 12.18 -12.24
N ARG A 259 10.89 11.67 -12.86
CA ARG A 259 10.97 11.45 -14.31
C ARG A 259 11.06 9.95 -14.62
N PRO A 260 10.46 9.50 -15.72
CA PRO A 260 10.57 8.11 -16.13
C PRO A 260 11.98 7.83 -16.63
N VAL A 261 12.56 6.73 -16.18
CA VAL A 261 13.80 6.18 -16.70
C VAL A 261 13.60 4.73 -17.11
N VAL A 262 14.42 4.24 -18.04
CA VAL A 262 14.41 2.84 -18.44
C VAL A 262 15.72 2.21 -17.98
N THR A 263 15.61 1.23 -17.11
CA THR A 263 16.75 0.48 -16.54
C THR A 263 17.35 -0.48 -17.57
N GLY A 264 18.54 -1.03 -17.29
CA GLY A 264 19.26 -1.90 -18.23
C GLY A 264 18.53 -3.21 -18.61
N ASN A 265 17.66 -3.70 -17.74
CA ASN A 265 16.74 -4.84 -17.98
C ASN A 265 15.46 -4.43 -18.73
N ARG A 266 15.37 -3.19 -19.23
CA ARG A 266 14.20 -2.63 -19.91
C ARG A 266 12.93 -2.61 -19.06
N ALA A 267 13.07 -2.27 -17.78
CA ALA A 267 11.96 -1.91 -16.91
C ALA A 267 11.83 -0.38 -16.79
N LEU A 268 10.62 0.10 -16.53
CA LEU A 268 10.36 1.48 -16.14
C LEU A 268 10.74 1.65 -14.67
N ASP A 269 11.42 2.75 -14.38
CA ASP A 269 11.67 3.22 -13.02
C ASP A 269 11.44 4.75 -12.97
N TRP A 270 11.40 5.32 -11.77
CA TRP A 270 11.11 6.73 -11.53
C TRP A 270 12.23 7.37 -10.73
N GLU A 271 12.95 8.33 -11.34
CA GLU A 271 14.05 9.02 -10.68
C GLU A 271 13.67 10.45 -10.31
N PHE A 272 14.07 10.87 -9.11
CA PHE A 272 14.00 12.27 -8.73
C PHE A 272 15.17 13.05 -9.39
N PRO A 273 14.91 14.16 -10.09
CA PRO A 273 15.98 14.98 -10.66
C PRO A 273 16.96 15.44 -9.57
N ARG A 274 18.25 15.14 -9.75
CA ARG A 274 19.31 15.71 -8.91
C ARG A 274 19.54 17.19 -9.19
#